data_AF-A0A2S4PIC5-F1
#
_entry.id   AF-A0A2S4PIC5-F1
#
_cell.length_a   1.000
_cell.length_b   1.000
_cell.length_c   1.000
_cell.angle_alpha   90.00
_cell.angle_beta   90.00
_cell.angle_gamma   90.00
#
_symmetry.space_group_name_H-M   'P 1'
#
loop_
_entity.id
_entity.type
_entity.pdbx_description
1 polymer ?
#
loop_
_entity_poly.entity_id
_entity_poly.type
_entity_poly.pdbx_seq_one_letter_code
_entity_poly.pdbx_strand_id
1 'polypeptide(L)'
;GHVEITKSMLADEIERVSSKRPAFVKLYGTPKPDAPYRTWMAFLTDTPRDGFRVFDESGITKVFKKKQPIEFCKRCNGHQSTKNCSRAPSCGNCGSTMHAQGDCKALTKCRNCGGPHRSDSHRCLARPTRYGNPTKEQLKYQAVVRAIAAESKAAIDEETVGSIETVTNSQSSNISAINNETPNNTQNTNTSIIDLNEALVETSTSVE
;
A
#
# COMPACT_ATOMS: atom_id res chain seq x y z
N GLY A 1 7.23 -17.15 37.17
CA GLY A 1 7.26 -18.21 36.14
C GLY A 1 6.90 -17.59 34.80
N HIS A 2 7.38 -18.12 33.67
CA HIS A 2 7.08 -17.53 32.35
C HIS A 2 5.68 -17.95 31.88
N VAL A 3 4.66 -17.14 32.18
CA VAL A 3 3.30 -17.37 31.69
C VAL A 3 3.15 -16.68 30.33
N GLU A 4 3.01 -17.49 29.28
CA GLU A 4 2.73 -16.95 27.95
C GLU A 4 1.30 -16.40 27.91
N ILE A 5 1.17 -15.09 27.64
CA ILE A 5 -0.13 -14.44 27.49
C ILE A 5 -0.80 -14.95 26.22
N THR A 6 -1.95 -15.59 26.38
CA THR A 6 -2.79 -16.07 25.29
C THR A 6 -3.79 -15.01 24.83
N LYS A 7 -4.37 -15.20 23.64
CA LYS A 7 -5.41 -14.31 23.10
C LYS A 7 -6.63 -14.18 24.02
N SER A 8 -7.03 -15.28 24.67
CA SER A 8 -8.19 -15.31 25.57
C SER A 8 -7.89 -14.54 26.86
N MET A 9 -6.74 -14.78 27.49
CA MET A 9 -6.31 -14.04 28.69
C MET A 9 -6.31 -12.54 28.44
N LEU A 10 -5.79 -12.13 27.27
CA LEU A 10 -5.76 -10.72 26.91
C LEU A 10 -7.17 -10.16 26.67
N ALA A 11 -8.06 -10.91 26.02
CA ALA A 11 -9.44 -10.48 25.79
C ALA A 11 -10.23 -10.33 27.09
N ASP A 12 -10.10 -11.28 28.01
CA ASP A 12 -10.77 -11.27 29.31
C ASP A 12 -10.26 -10.13 30.19
N GLU A 13 -8.95 -9.88 30.17
CA GLU A 13 -8.36 -8.74 30.90
C GLU A 13 -8.81 -7.40 30.32
N ILE A 14 -8.83 -7.24 28.99
CA ILE A 14 -9.35 -6.02 28.34
C ILE A 14 -10.81 -5.79 28.73
N GLU A 15 -11.64 -6.84 28.75
CA GLU A 15 -13.03 -6.75 29.18
C GLU A 15 -13.13 -6.33 30.65
N ARG A 16 -12.32 -6.89 31.54
CA ARG A 16 -12.28 -6.55 32.96
C ARG A 16 -11.94 -5.08 33.21
N VAL A 17 -10.93 -4.54 32.53
CA VAL A 17 -10.43 -3.17 32.77
C VAL A 17 -11.18 -2.08 32.00
N SER A 18 -11.74 -2.41 30.83
CA SER A 18 -12.42 -1.44 29.96
C SER A 18 -13.95 -1.60 29.95
N SER A 19 -14.48 -2.67 30.55
CA SER A 19 -15.89 -3.09 30.45
C SER A 19 -16.36 -3.32 29.02
N LYS A 20 -15.42 -3.59 28.10
CA LYS A 20 -15.68 -3.81 26.67
C LYS A 20 -14.93 -5.04 26.21
N ARG A 21 -15.68 -6.04 25.72
CA ARG A 21 -15.08 -7.24 25.13
C ARG A 21 -14.57 -6.92 23.72
N PRO A 22 -13.28 -7.18 23.42
CA PRO A 22 -12.79 -7.02 22.06
C PRO A 22 -13.41 -8.08 21.15
N ALA A 23 -13.84 -7.67 19.96
CA ALA A 23 -14.35 -8.57 18.91
C ALA A 23 -13.24 -9.50 18.38
N PHE A 24 -11.99 -9.02 18.37
CA PHE A 24 -10.84 -9.78 17.92
C PHE A 24 -9.54 -9.29 18.54
N VAL A 25 -8.57 -10.19 18.71
CA VAL A 25 -7.24 -9.90 19.27
C VAL A 25 -6.17 -10.62 18.45
N LYS A 26 -5.10 -9.91 18.07
CA LYS A 26 -3.95 -10.46 17.33
C LYS A 26 -2.62 -9.85 17.78
N LEU A 27 -1.51 -10.53 17.49
CA LEU A 27 -0.19 -9.95 17.60
C LEU A 27 -0.02 -8.82 16.57
N TYR A 28 0.63 -7.74 16.99
CA TYR A 28 0.95 -6.58 16.16
C TYR A 28 2.44 -6.57 15.82
N GLY A 29 2.75 -6.32 14.54
CA GLY A 29 4.11 -6.39 14.01
C GLY A 29 4.62 -7.82 13.89
N THR A 30 5.91 -7.95 13.56
CA THR A 30 6.58 -9.25 13.48
C THR A 30 7.09 -9.63 14.87
N PRO A 31 6.64 -10.74 15.47
CA PRO A 31 7.12 -11.16 16.78
C PRO A 31 8.61 -11.49 16.71
N LYS A 32 9.40 -10.93 17.62
CA LYS A 32 10.78 -11.34 17.84
C LYS A 32 10.78 -12.42 18.93
N PRO A 33 11.31 -13.62 18.69
CA PRO A 33 11.25 -14.72 19.66
C PRO A 33 11.94 -14.37 20.99
N ASP A 34 13.01 -13.56 20.94
CA ASP A 34 13.81 -13.19 22.12
C ASP A 34 13.38 -11.86 22.76
N ALA A 35 12.30 -11.23 22.29
CA ALA A 35 11.85 -9.96 22.87
C ALA A 35 11.14 -10.20 24.21
N PRO A 36 11.47 -9.41 25.26
CA PRO A 36 10.84 -9.53 26.58
C PRO A 36 9.37 -9.07 26.60
N TYR A 37 8.91 -8.42 25.53
CA TYR A 37 7.55 -7.93 25.37
C TYR A 37 6.98 -8.29 23.99
N ARG A 38 5.65 -8.39 23.94
CA ARG A 38 4.87 -8.59 22.73
C ARG A 38 3.82 -7.50 22.61
N THR A 39 3.70 -6.93 21.42
CA THR A 39 2.63 -5.98 21.13
C THR A 39 1.43 -6.72 20.58
N TRP A 40 0.26 -6.46 21.15
CA TRP A 40 -1.03 -6.96 20.74
C TRP A 40 -1.91 -5.83 20.21
N MET A 41 -2.85 -6.20 19.35
CA MET A 41 -3.86 -5.33 18.78
C MET A 41 -5.24 -5.93 19.04
N ALA A 42 -6.09 -5.15 19.70
CA ALA A 42 -7.47 -5.49 19.99
C ALA A 42 -8.41 -4.65 19.12
N PHE A 43 -9.48 -5.27 18.64
CA PHE A 43 -10.53 -4.65 17.84
C PHE A 43 -11.79 -4.55 18.67
N LEU A 44 -12.29 -3.33 18.89
CA LEU A 44 -13.46 -3.05 19.71
C LEU A 44 -14.55 -2.40 18.85
N THR A 45 -15.81 -2.68 19.15
CA THR A 45 -16.95 -2.04 18.46
C THR A 45 -17.05 -0.55 18.80
N ASP A 46 -16.72 -0.20 20.04
CA ASP A 46 -16.76 1.17 20.53
C ASP A 46 -15.36 1.72 20.73
N THR A 47 -15.20 3.04 20.68
CA THR A 47 -13.92 3.69 20.95
C THR A 47 -13.60 3.48 22.43
N PRO A 48 -12.50 2.77 22.77
CA PRO A 48 -12.14 2.60 24.16
C PRO A 48 -11.78 3.94 24.79
N ARG A 49 -11.93 4.03 26.11
CA ARG A 49 -11.28 5.09 26.88
C ARG A 49 -9.77 4.98 26.63
N ASP A 50 -9.12 6.09 26.29
CA ASP A 50 -7.66 6.08 26.10
C ASP A 50 -6.96 5.93 27.46
N GLY A 51 -5.77 5.35 27.48
CA GLY A 51 -4.90 5.40 28.65
C GLY A 51 -5.11 4.34 29.74
N PHE A 52 -5.87 3.26 29.51
CA PHE A 52 -5.96 2.15 30.48
C PHE A 52 -4.81 1.14 30.32
N ARG A 53 -4.52 0.40 31.38
CA ARG A 53 -3.47 -0.62 31.44
C ARG A 53 -4.10 -2.01 31.48
N VAL A 54 -3.45 -3.00 30.86
CA VAL A 54 -3.96 -4.37 30.68
C VAL A 54 -2.94 -5.33 31.27
N PHE A 55 -3.14 -5.79 32.50
CA PHE A 55 -2.10 -6.32 33.40
C PHE A 55 -1.12 -5.26 33.92
N ASP A 56 -0.66 -5.41 35.16
CA ASP A 56 0.14 -4.38 35.84
C ASP A 56 1.49 -4.10 35.15
N GLU A 57 2.11 -5.12 34.55
CA GLU A 57 3.39 -5.00 33.84
C GLU A 57 3.26 -4.45 32.40
N SER A 58 2.06 -4.25 31.87
CA SER A 58 1.86 -3.86 30.48
C SER A 58 2.15 -2.37 30.22
N GLY A 59 2.40 -2.01 28.97
CA GLY A 59 2.31 -0.61 28.55
C GLY A 59 0.89 -0.06 28.71
N ILE A 60 0.77 1.27 28.76
CA ILE A 60 -0.52 1.95 28.65
C ILE A 60 -1.09 1.71 27.24
N THR A 61 -2.34 1.28 27.16
CA THR A 61 -3.07 1.05 25.92
C THR A 61 -3.18 2.36 25.14
N LYS A 62 -2.95 2.29 23.83
CA LYS A 62 -3.06 3.43 22.92
C LYS A 62 -4.10 3.14 21.84
N VAL A 63 -4.99 4.09 21.59
CA VAL A 63 -5.86 4.03 20.42
C VAL A 63 -4.99 4.07 19.15
N PHE A 64 -5.12 3.04 18.30
CA PHE A 64 -4.39 2.97 17.05
C PHE A 64 -4.99 3.95 16.05
N LYS A 65 -4.24 5.00 15.74
CA LYS A 65 -4.58 5.96 14.69
C LYS A 65 -3.95 5.49 13.40
N LYS A 66 -4.77 5.08 12.44
CA LYS A 66 -4.32 4.87 11.05
C LYS A 66 -3.58 6.13 10.62
N LYS A 67 -2.31 5.97 10.21
CA LYS A 67 -1.58 7.09 9.60
C LYS A 67 -2.40 7.53 8.40
N GLN A 68 -2.78 8.81 8.39
CA GLN A 68 -3.49 9.37 7.26
C GLN A 68 -2.65 9.10 6.00
N PRO A 69 -3.26 8.57 4.92
CA PRO A 69 -2.56 8.39 3.67
C PRO A 69 -1.92 9.72 3.27
N ILE A 70 -0.66 9.67 2.85
CA ILE A 70 0.00 10.88 2.34
C ILE A 70 -0.78 11.34 1.11
N GLU A 71 -1.41 12.50 1.26
CA GLU A 71 -2.25 13.06 0.22
C GLU A 71 -1.41 13.47 -0.99
N PHE A 72 -1.96 13.26 -2.18
CA PHE A 72 -1.38 13.80 -3.40
C PHE A 72 -1.71 15.29 -3.48
N CYS A 73 -0.68 16.13 -3.46
CA CYS A 73 -0.89 17.57 -3.51
C CYS A 73 -1.26 18.03 -4.93
N LYS A 74 -2.50 18.45 -5.14
CA LYS A 74 -3.00 18.95 -6.44
C LYS A 74 -2.26 20.19 -6.95
N ARG A 75 -1.66 20.98 -6.05
CA ARG A 75 -0.87 22.17 -6.41
C ARG A 75 0.48 21.77 -7.01
N CYS A 76 1.31 21.08 -6.23
CA CYS A 76 2.70 20.80 -6.61
C CYS A 76 2.93 19.41 -7.24
N ASN A 77 1.87 18.61 -7.36
CA ASN A 77 1.88 17.21 -7.83
C ASN A 77 2.84 16.29 -7.07
N GLY A 78 3.14 16.64 -5.82
CA GLY A 78 4.01 15.87 -4.92
C GLY A 78 3.23 15.05 -3.90
N HIS A 79 3.86 14.00 -3.39
CA HIS A 79 3.36 13.22 -2.26
C HIS A 79 3.79 13.86 -0.95
N GLN A 80 2.98 14.79 -0.45
CA GLN A 80 3.22 15.52 0.80
C GLN A 80 1.89 16.02 1.38
N SER A 81 1.90 16.44 2.65
CA SER A 81 0.74 17.10 3.25
C SER A 81 0.28 18.29 2.39
N THR A 82 -1.00 18.28 2.02
CA THR A 82 -1.67 19.30 1.20
C THR A 82 -1.88 20.60 1.96
N LYS A 83 -2.11 20.51 3.28
CA LYS A 83 -2.59 21.61 4.13
C LYS A 83 -1.71 22.86 4.05
N ASN A 84 -0.39 22.68 4.01
CA ASN A 84 0.58 23.79 4.04
C ASN A 84 1.61 23.69 2.90
N CYS A 85 1.20 23.33 1.69
CA CYS A 85 2.14 23.17 0.58
C CYS A 85 2.77 24.51 0.15
N SER A 86 4.05 24.69 0.46
CA SER A 86 4.87 25.86 0.07
C SER A 86 5.43 25.77 -1.35
N ARG A 87 5.34 24.61 -2.02
CA ARG A 87 5.88 24.42 -3.36
C ARG A 87 5.00 25.12 -4.42
N ALA A 88 5.66 25.68 -5.43
CA ALA A 88 4.99 26.29 -6.57
C ALA A 88 4.07 25.29 -7.29
N PRO A 89 2.97 25.76 -7.91
CA PRO A 89 2.15 24.94 -8.78
C PRO A 89 3.01 24.32 -9.89
N SER A 90 2.79 23.03 -10.17
CA SER A 90 3.51 22.32 -11.22
C SER A 90 2.56 21.67 -12.21
N CYS A 91 3.05 21.40 -13.42
CA CYS A 91 2.35 20.67 -14.44
C CYS A 91 2.32 19.17 -14.09
N GLY A 92 1.13 18.58 -14.06
CA GLY A 92 0.98 17.14 -13.76
C GLY A 92 1.59 16.21 -14.82
N ASN A 93 1.75 16.71 -16.05
CA ASN A 93 2.27 15.96 -17.19
C ASN A 93 3.80 15.95 -17.25
N CYS A 94 4.48 17.07 -16.99
CA CYS A 94 5.95 17.16 -17.12
C CYS A 94 6.67 17.67 -15.88
N GLY A 95 5.94 18.09 -14.83
CA GLY A 95 6.50 18.59 -13.58
C GLY A 95 7.02 20.03 -13.62
N SER A 96 6.97 20.72 -14.77
CA SER A 96 7.39 22.13 -14.91
C SER A 96 6.51 23.07 -14.11
N THR A 97 7.07 24.15 -13.57
CA THR A 97 6.34 25.24 -12.90
C THR A 97 6.12 26.45 -13.81
N MET A 98 6.52 26.36 -15.08
CA MET A 98 6.54 27.49 -16.03
C MET A 98 5.28 27.62 -16.87
N HIS A 99 4.38 26.63 -16.84
CA HIS A 99 3.14 26.64 -17.60
C HIS A 99 2.02 25.91 -16.87
N ALA A 100 0.77 26.19 -17.27
CA ALA A 100 -0.40 25.44 -16.85
C ALA A 100 -0.50 24.09 -17.58
N GLN A 101 -1.21 23.12 -17.01
CA GLN A 101 -1.29 21.77 -17.56
C GLN A 101 -1.89 21.71 -18.97
N GLY A 102 -2.79 22.63 -19.33
CA GLY A 102 -3.40 22.71 -20.65
C GLY A 102 -2.43 23.10 -21.77
N ASP A 103 -1.37 23.85 -21.44
CA ASP A 103 -0.38 24.34 -22.42
C ASP A 103 0.84 23.42 -22.53
N CYS A 104 0.81 22.28 -21.85
CA CYS A 104 1.94 21.37 -21.78
C CYS A 104 2.14 20.63 -23.10
N LYS A 105 3.20 20.99 -23.83
CA LYS A 105 3.65 20.29 -25.06
C LYS A 105 4.72 19.22 -24.81
N ALA A 106 5.21 19.11 -23.57
CA ALA A 106 6.23 18.14 -23.20
C ALA A 106 5.66 16.72 -23.13
N LEU A 107 6.50 15.72 -23.41
CA LEU A 107 6.16 14.32 -23.21
C LEU A 107 5.83 14.06 -21.73
N THR A 108 4.86 13.18 -21.49
CA THR A 108 4.42 12.86 -20.13
C THR A 108 5.55 12.19 -19.36
N LYS A 109 5.99 12.85 -18.28
CA LYS A 109 7.03 12.42 -17.35
C LYS A 109 6.60 12.71 -15.92
N CYS A 110 6.59 11.68 -15.10
CA CYS A 110 6.23 11.79 -13.69
C CYS A 110 7.25 12.65 -12.94
N ARG A 111 6.78 13.67 -12.21
CA ARG A 111 7.63 14.51 -11.38
C ARG A 111 8.30 13.73 -10.23
N ASN A 112 7.61 12.72 -9.69
CA ASN A 112 8.05 12.03 -8.47
C ASN A 112 9.00 10.86 -8.76
N CYS A 113 8.91 10.21 -9.93
CA CYS A 113 9.75 9.05 -10.26
C CYS A 113 10.35 9.07 -11.68
N GLY A 114 10.10 10.10 -12.47
CA GLY A 114 10.61 10.23 -13.85
C GLY A 114 10.01 9.28 -14.89
N GLY A 115 9.03 8.43 -14.51
CA GLY A 115 8.43 7.44 -15.40
C GLY A 115 7.49 8.03 -16.46
N PRO A 116 7.17 7.28 -17.53
CA PRO A 116 6.32 7.74 -18.64
C PRO A 116 4.83 7.68 -18.27
N HIS A 117 4.44 8.44 -17.25
CA HIS A 117 3.07 8.57 -16.78
C HIS A 117 2.91 9.88 -15.99
N ARG A 118 1.67 10.32 -15.81
CA ARG A 118 1.37 11.53 -15.01
C ARG A 118 1.72 11.34 -13.53
N SER A 119 1.94 12.45 -12.83
CA SER A 119 2.36 12.45 -11.43
C SER A 119 1.31 11.89 -10.45
N ASP A 120 0.02 12.00 -10.79
CA ASP A 120 -1.12 11.46 -10.05
C ASP A 120 -1.40 9.97 -10.35
N SER A 121 -0.69 9.37 -11.30
CA SER A 121 -0.93 7.99 -11.71
C SER A 121 -0.66 6.99 -10.59
N HIS A 122 -1.51 5.95 -10.51
CA HIS A 122 -1.27 4.78 -9.66
C HIS A 122 -0.04 3.95 -10.10
N ARG A 123 0.48 4.20 -11.31
CA ARG A 123 1.70 3.58 -11.83
C ARG A 123 2.98 4.21 -11.27
N CYS A 124 2.87 5.31 -10.54
CA CYS A 124 4.02 5.98 -9.94
C CYS A 124 4.60 5.14 -8.80
N LEU A 125 5.86 4.74 -8.93
CA LEU A 125 6.54 3.99 -7.88
C LEU A 125 6.84 4.84 -6.63
N ALA A 126 6.95 6.15 -6.79
CA ALA A 126 7.11 7.05 -5.66
C ALA A 126 5.77 7.29 -4.92
N ARG A 127 4.67 6.68 -5.39
CA ARG A 127 3.38 6.79 -4.72
C ARG A 127 3.44 6.10 -3.36
N PRO A 128 3.12 6.81 -2.26
CA PRO A 128 3.02 6.22 -0.94
C PRO A 128 2.03 5.05 -0.95
N THR A 129 2.42 3.94 -0.35
CA THR A 129 1.56 2.77 -0.19
C THR A 129 0.87 2.79 1.17
N ARG A 130 -0.02 1.82 1.43
CA ARG A 130 -0.65 1.67 2.76
C ARG A 130 0.38 1.48 3.89
N TYR A 131 1.60 1.07 3.57
CA TYR A 131 2.70 0.90 4.53
C TYR A 131 3.59 2.14 4.68
N GLY A 132 3.26 3.25 4.01
CA GLY A 132 4.02 4.50 4.03
C GLY A 132 4.78 4.78 2.72
N ASN A 133 5.71 5.74 2.78
CA ASN A 133 6.57 6.08 1.65
C ASN A 133 7.51 4.92 1.33
N PRO A 134 7.69 4.57 0.04
CA PRO A 134 8.79 3.71 -0.38
C PRO A 134 10.11 4.29 0.12
N THR A 135 10.97 3.45 0.71
CA THR A 135 12.31 3.88 1.11
C THR A 135 13.18 4.17 -0.12
N LYS A 136 14.25 4.95 0.06
CA LYS A 136 15.19 5.28 -1.02
C LYS A 136 15.77 4.01 -1.65
N GLU A 137 15.98 3.00 -0.84
CA GLU A 137 16.49 1.68 -1.18
C GLU A 137 15.47 0.90 -2.01
N GLN A 138 14.19 0.94 -1.64
CA GLN A 138 13.09 0.35 -2.42
C GLN A 138 12.97 1.01 -3.80
N LEU A 139 13.05 2.33 -3.87
CA LEU A 139 13.03 3.07 -5.13
C LEU A 139 14.24 2.74 -6.01
N LYS A 140 15.43 2.56 -5.42
CA LYS A 140 16.65 2.19 -6.13
C LYS A 140 16.57 0.76 -6.68
N TYR A 141 16.18 -0.21 -5.86
CA TYR A 141 16.01 -1.60 -6.28
C TYR A 141 15.02 -1.69 -7.46
N GLN A 142 13.90 -0.99 -7.36
CA GLN A 142 12.89 -1.06 -8.41
C GLN A 142 13.24 -0.26 -9.67
N ALA A 143 14.12 0.74 -9.57
CA ALA A 143 14.75 1.37 -10.73
C ALA A 143 15.65 0.38 -11.48
N VAL A 144 16.46 -0.40 -10.75
CA VAL A 144 17.32 -1.46 -11.32
C VAL A 144 16.49 -2.53 -12.03
N VAL A 145 15.44 -3.05 -11.38
CA VAL A 145 14.54 -4.05 -11.99
C VAL A 145 13.92 -3.56 -13.31
N ARG A 146 13.65 -2.26 -13.42
CA ARG A 146 13.08 -1.68 -14.65
C ARG A 146 14.11 -1.38 -15.73
N ALA A 147 15.35 -1.05 -15.38
CA ALA A 147 16.43 -0.97 -16.36
C ALA A 147 16.61 -2.34 -17.04
N ILE A 148 16.68 -3.40 -16.23
CA ILE A 148 16.76 -4.78 -16.72
C ILE A 148 15.55 -5.13 -17.61
N ALA A 149 14.33 -4.77 -17.19
CA ALA A 149 13.12 -5.04 -17.98
C ALA A 149 13.02 -4.21 -19.28
N ALA A 150 13.61 -3.01 -19.31
CA ALA A 150 13.66 -2.17 -20.50
C ALA A 150 14.71 -2.71 -21.50
N GLU A 151 15.88 -3.10 -21.00
CA GLU A 151 16.93 -3.77 -21.77
C GLU A 151 16.40 -5.09 -22.36
N SER A 152 15.69 -5.90 -21.58
CA SER A 152 15.09 -7.14 -22.08
C SER A 152 14.02 -6.90 -23.15
N LYS A 153 13.28 -5.79 -23.07
CA LYS A 153 12.28 -5.44 -24.10
C LYS A 153 12.93 -4.95 -25.39
N ALA A 154 13.97 -4.14 -25.30
CA ALA A 154 14.73 -3.69 -26.46
C ALA A 154 15.39 -4.87 -27.20
N ALA A 155 15.87 -5.88 -26.48
CA ALA A 155 16.43 -7.09 -27.07
C ALA A 155 15.39 -7.93 -27.86
N ILE A 156 14.12 -7.93 -27.43
CA ILE A 156 13.03 -8.63 -28.12
C ILE A 156 12.60 -7.88 -29.40
N ASP A 157 12.67 -6.55 -29.38
CA ASP A 157 12.39 -5.71 -30.55
C ASP A 157 13.48 -5.83 -31.63
N GLU A 158 14.73 -6.19 -31.27
CA GLU A 158 15.82 -6.48 -32.23
C GLU A 158 15.69 -7.87 -32.89
N GLU A 159 15.13 -8.89 -32.22
CA GLU A 159 14.92 -10.22 -32.81
C GLU A 159 13.71 -10.30 -33.77
N THR A 160 12.74 -9.38 -33.68
CA THR A 160 11.55 -9.40 -34.53
C THR A 160 11.73 -8.72 -35.90
N VAL A 161 12.87 -8.07 -36.15
CA VAL A 161 13.19 -7.42 -37.44
C VAL A 161 13.84 -8.39 -38.45
N GLY A 162 14.26 -9.59 -38.02
CA GLY A 162 15.01 -10.54 -38.84
C GLY A 162 14.22 -11.61 -39.60
N SER A 163 12.88 -11.61 -39.62
CA SER A 163 12.09 -12.70 -40.25
C SER A 163 10.92 -12.27 -41.13
N ILE A 164 10.92 -11.03 -41.64
CA ILE A 164 9.92 -10.56 -42.61
C ILE A 164 10.56 -10.28 -43.97
N GLU A 165 11.16 -11.27 -44.64
CA GLU A 165 11.25 -11.26 -46.10
C GLU A 165 11.19 -12.69 -46.66
N THR A 166 10.34 -12.88 -47.69
CA THR A 166 9.96 -14.13 -48.42
C THR A 166 8.93 -15.01 -47.68
N VAL A 167 7.69 -15.24 -48.15
CA VAL A 167 7.22 -15.52 -49.51
C VAL A 167 5.77 -15.02 -49.68
N THR A 168 5.51 -14.37 -50.81
CA THR A 168 4.19 -14.00 -51.32
C THR A 168 3.45 -15.19 -51.98
N ASN A 169 2.13 -15.19 -51.80
CA ASN A 169 1.08 -15.58 -52.76
C ASN A 169 0.63 -17.07 -52.84
N SER A 170 -0.56 -17.38 -52.32
CA SER A 170 -1.80 -17.67 -53.11
C SER A 170 -2.84 -18.49 -52.32
N GLN A 171 -4.03 -17.89 -52.17
CA GLN A 171 -5.39 -18.47 -52.23
C GLN A 171 -5.85 -19.68 -51.38
N SER A 172 -6.95 -19.41 -50.66
CA SER A 172 -8.25 -20.13 -50.71
C SER A 172 -8.67 -21.01 -49.50
N SER A 173 -9.67 -20.46 -48.79
CA SER A 173 -10.91 -21.12 -48.35
C SER A 173 -10.98 -21.99 -47.08
N ASN A 174 -11.77 -21.43 -46.14
CA ASN A 174 -12.90 -22.01 -45.40
C ASN A 174 -12.75 -22.42 -43.92
N ILE A 175 -13.47 -21.62 -43.09
CA ILE A 175 -14.44 -21.99 -42.03
C ILE A 175 -13.89 -22.88 -40.91
N SER A 176 -13.86 -22.44 -39.64
CA SER A 176 -15.02 -22.52 -38.75
C SER A 176 -14.85 -21.67 -37.49
N ALA A 177 -15.92 -20.97 -37.15
CA ALA A 177 -16.13 -20.27 -35.88
C ALA A 177 -16.15 -21.24 -34.70
N ILE A 178 -15.52 -20.87 -33.57
CA ILE A 178 -16.07 -21.12 -32.23
C ILE A 178 -15.72 -19.92 -31.34
N ASN A 179 -16.78 -19.31 -30.81
CA ASN A 179 -16.79 -18.18 -29.89
C ASN A 179 -16.55 -18.67 -28.46
N ASN A 180 -15.57 -18.11 -27.74
CA ASN A 180 -15.51 -18.27 -26.30
C ASN A 180 -15.25 -16.91 -25.63
N GLU A 181 -16.35 -16.28 -25.25
CA GLU A 181 -16.42 -15.14 -24.35
C GLU A 181 -15.64 -15.43 -23.05
N THR A 182 -14.78 -14.50 -22.65
CA THR A 182 -14.13 -14.57 -21.34
C THR A 182 -15.07 -13.95 -20.30
N PRO A 183 -15.47 -14.66 -19.24
CA PRO A 183 -16.37 -14.11 -18.24
C PRO A 183 -15.62 -13.14 -17.33
N ASN A 184 -16.03 -11.87 -17.39
CA ASN A 184 -15.81 -10.89 -16.34
C ASN A 184 -16.47 -11.40 -15.06
N ASN A 185 -15.68 -11.82 -14.07
CA ASN A 185 -16.18 -12.01 -12.72
C ASN A 185 -15.18 -11.48 -11.68
N THR A 186 -15.22 -10.17 -11.42
CA THR A 186 -14.73 -9.62 -10.16
C THR A 186 -15.95 -9.40 -9.28
N GLN A 187 -16.30 -10.41 -8.47
CA GLN A 187 -17.25 -10.23 -7.40
C GLN A 187 -16.61 -9.32 -6.34
N ASN A 188 -17.01 -8.05 -6.38
CA ASN A 188 -16.95 -7.15 -5.24
C ASN A 188 -17.81 -7.75 -4.12
N THR A 189 -17.20 -8.40 -3.16
CA THR A 189 -17.83 -8.64 -1.87
C THR A 189 -17.74 -7.34 -1.07
N ASN A 190 -18.80 -6.54 -1.16
CA ASN A 190 -19.07 -5.48 -0.19
C ASN A 190 -19.42 -6.14 1.15
N THR A 191 -18.41 -6.52 1.93
CA THR A 191 -18.59 -6.72 3.36
C THR A 191 -18.87 -5.35 3.97
N SER A 192 -20.05 -5.19 4.56
CA SER A 192 -20.41 -4.05 5.39
C SER A 192 -19.29 -3.80 6.41
N ILE A 193 -18.60 -2.66 6.26
CA ILE A 193 -17.56 -2.24 7.18
C ILE A 193 -18.26 -1.88 8.49
N ILE A 194 -18.24 -2.80 9.45
CA ILE A 194 -18.38 -2.44 10.86
C ILE A 194 -17.09 -1.67 11.17
N ASP A 195 -17.20 -0.37 11.42
CA ASP A 195 -16.08 0.47 11.83
C ASP A 195 -15.62 0.05 13.23
N LEU A 196 -14.76 -0.98 13.28
CA LEU A 196 -14.09 -1.42 14.50
C LEU A 196 -12.99 -0.44 14.85
N ASN A 197 -12.97 -0.01 16.11
CA ASN A 197 -11.89 0.75 16.71
C ASN A 197 -10.72 -0.19 17.03
N GLU A 198 -9.49 0.28 16.82
CA GLU A 198 -8.26 -0.49 17.03
C GLU A 198 -7.51 0.05 18.25
N ALA A 199 -7.10 -0.83 19.17
CA ALA A 199 -6.30 -0.50 20.35
C ALA A 199 -5.01 -1.32 20.39
N LEU A 200 -3.87 -0.66 20.62
CA LEU A 200 -2.56 -1.30 20.80
C LEU A 200 -2.27 -1.48 22.28
N VAL A 201 -1.91 -2.70 22.66
CA VAL A 201 -1.51 -3.08 24.02
C VAL A 201 -0.13 -3.72 23.95
N GLU A 202 0.84 -3.23 24.71
CA GLU A 202 2.14 -3.89 24.84
C GLU A 202 2.15 -4.69 26.14
N THR A 203 2.37 -6.00 26.06
CA THR A 203 2.38 -6.87 27.24
C THR A 203 3.71 -7.60 27.35
N SER A 204 4.28 -7.67 28.55
CA SER A 204 5.42 -8.54 28.85
C SER A 204 4.99 -10.00 28.85
N THR A 205 5.92 -10.93 28.60
CA THR A 205 5.65 -12.37 28.74
C THR A 205 5.83 -12.88 30.17
N SER A 206 5.89 -11.96 31.13
CA SER A 206 5.95 -12.23 32.57
C SER A 206 4.68 -11.68 33.20
N VAL A 207 3.95 -12.54 33.90
CA VAL A 207 2.92 -12.13 34.86
C VAL A 207 3.21 -13.03 36.06
N GLU A 208 3.66 -12.45 37.18
CA GLU A 208 3.82 -13.17 38.45
C GLU A 208 2.46 -13.44 39.12
#